data_AF-A0A1F6A8B9-F1
#
_entry.id   AF-A0A1F6A8B9-F1
#
_cell.length_a   1.000
_cell.length_b   1.000
_cell.length_c   1.000
_cell.angle_alpha   90.00
_cell.angle_beta   90.00
_cell.angle_gamma   90.00
#
_symmetry.space_group_name_H-M   'P 1'
#
loop_
_entity.id
_entity.type
_entity.pdbx_description
1 polymer ?
#
loop_
_entity_poly.entity_id
_entity_poly.type
_entity_poly.pdbx_seq_one_letter_code
_entity_poly.pdbx_strand_id
1 'polypeptide(L)'
;MAICQDRPFHLYGYIRLIKIVVRIFGLLLIGVIIYLNWGYNQKPQNYQDCAGLKDSVISLTYPQTCTARDGQRFIQKIYEKLTISPSAPTITSQPDNCCSQIQLQQGYECLQGCGGPHVRKNDPTPAYSCLNPTQAYSRKTFGCPICLASNTYISTPQGSVKVIDLKVGMPVWSVDKEGNKISVPILRLTKTRTPQNHRVTRLILSDGRRLDVSPNHPDISGNPVSLLQPGNLYDKSVVLENTLFPYWDSFTYDLLPDSETGFYFANGIPMASTINLPSLPLRERNALCDHGLILSQTGNCLYTPCL
;
A
#
# COMPACT_ATOMS: atom_id res chain seq x y z
N MET A 1 37.18 -10.10 86.74
CA MET A 1 35.98 -9.28 86.52
C MET A 1 36.24 -8.34 85.36
N ALA A 2 35.75 -8.66 84.17
CA ALA A 2 35.78 -7.76 83.01
C ALA A 2 34.36 -7.24 82.80
N ILE A 3 34.19 -5.93 82.94
CA ILE A 3 32.92 -5.22 82.77
C ILE A 3 32.75 -4.99 81.26
N CYS A 4 31.82 -5.71 80.64
CA CYS A 4 31.35 -5.42 79.29
C CYS A 4 30.59 -4.09 79.31
N GLN A 5 31.21 -3.04 78.77
CA GLN A 5 30.51 -1.80 78.44
C GLN A 5 29.74 -2.00 77.14
N ASP A 6 28.41 -2.09 77.25
CA ASP A 6 27.49 -1.97 76.12
C ASP A 6 27.70 -0.62 75.45
N ARG A 7 28.26 -0.65 74.23
CA ARG A 7 28.29 0.53 73.38
C ARG A 7 26.89 0.70 72.78
N PRO A 8 26.21 1.84 73.02
CA PRO A 8 24.89 2.07 72.47
C PRO A 8 24.97 2.03 70.95
N PHE A 9 24.27 1.05 70.37
CA PHE A 9 24.14 0.87 68.93
C PHE A 9 23.70 2.19 68.28
N HIS A 10 24.44 2.58 67.25
CA HIS A 10 24.36 3.86 66.56
C HIS A 10 23.03 4.07 65.81
N LEU A 11 21.92 4.23 66.54
CA LEU A 11 20.63 4.66 66.00
C LEU A 11 20.77 5.97 65.22
N TYR A 12 21.68 6.83 65.69
CA TYR A 12 22.03 8.08 65.04
C TYR A 12 22.68 7.89 63.66
N GLY A 13 23.49 6.84 63.49
CA GLY A 13 24.13 6.52 62.21
C GLY A 13 23.11 6.06 61.16
N TYR A 14 22.17 5.22 61.59
CA TYR A 14 21.12 4.68 60.73
C TYR A 14 20.15 5.77 60.24
N ILE A 15 19.73 6.67 61.13
CA ILE A 15 18.89 7.84 60.76
C ILE A 15 19.62 8.76 59.77
N ARG A 16 20.94 8.94 59.94
CA ARG A 16 21.76 9.73 59.01
C ARG A 16 21.81 9.08 57.63
N LEU A 17 21.93 7.76 57.57
CA LEU A 17 21.98 7.00 56.33
C LEU A 17 20.64 7.08 55.57
N ILE A 18 19.51 6.90 56.27
CA ILE A 18 18.17 7.02 55.68
C ILE A 18 17.95 8.42 55.09
N LYS A 19 18.34 9.48 55.81
CA LYS A 19 18.23 10.86 55.31
C LYS A 19 19.05 11.09 54.03
N ILE A 20 20.20 10.44 53.89
CA ILE A 20 21.04 10.51 52.68
C ILE A 20 20.35 9.78 51.53
N VAL A 21 19.86 8.56 51.75
CA VAL A 21 19.18 7.77 50.71
C VAL A 21 17.93 8.48 50.19
N VAL A 22 17.10 9.02 51.08
CA VAL A 22 15.89 9.77 50.69
C VAL A 22 16.23 11.01 49.87
N ARG A 23 17.31 11.74 50.21
CA ARG A 23 17.77 12.89 49.41
C ARG A 23 18.25 12.48 48.02
N ILE A 24 19.00 11.39 47.91
CA ILE A 24 19.50 10.88 46.62
C ILE A 24 18.32 10.47 45.74
N PHE A 25 17.35 9.73 46.30
CA PHE A 25 16.17 9.29 45.54
C PHE A 25 15.30 10.48 45.10
N GLY A 26 15.12 11.49 45.96
CA GLY A 26 14.42 12.72 45.61
C GLY A 26 15.08 13.46 44.46
N LEU A 27 16.41 13.59 44.46
CA LEU A 27 17.16 14.24 43.38
C LEU A 27 17.07 13.46 42.05
N LEU A 28 17.11 12.13 42.10
CA LEU A 28 16.93 11.30 40.90
C LEU A 28 15.53 11.44 40.32
N LEU A 29 14.50 11.45 41.16
CA LEU A 29 13.11 11.62 40.71
C LEU A 29 12.90 13.00 40.05
N ILE A 30 13.47 14.05 40.65
CA ILE A 30 13.46 15.40 40.08
C ILE A 30 14.19 15.41 38.73
N GLY A 31 15.34 14.74 38.61
CA GLY A 31 16.07 14.60 37.35
C GLY A 31 15.26 13.92 36.25
N VAL A 32 14.53 12.83 36.58
CA VAL A 32 13.64 12.13 35.63
C VAL A 32 12.47 13.03 35.21
N ILE A 33 11.85 13.76 36.14
CA ILE A 33 10.77 14.70 35.82
C ILE A 33 11.27 15.81 34.90
N ILE A 34 12.45 16.38 35.17
CA ILE A 34 13.07 17.40 34.31
C ILE A 34 13.37 16.82 32.93
N TYR A 35 13.92 15.61 32.84
CA TYR A 35 14.24 14.95 31.57
C TYR A 35 12.99 14.70 30.72
N LEU A 36 11.93 14.15 31.32
CA LEU A 36 10.66 13.90 30.64
C LEU A 36 9.99 15.21 30.21
N ASN A 37 10.04 16.26 31.04
CA ASN A 37 9.46 17.56 30.70
C ASN A 37 10.28 18.31 29.64
N TRP A 38 11.60 18.14 29.62
CA TRP A 38 12.46 18.69 28.58
C TRP A 38 12.22 18.02 27.22
N GLY A 39 12.06 16.70 27.18
CA GLY A 39 11.66 15.96 25.98
C GLY A 39 10.26 16.33 25.47
N TYR A 40 9.35 16.70 26.38
CA TYR A 40 8.01 17.17 26.02
C TYR A 40 8.00 18.60 25.44
N ASN A 41 8.82 19.50 25.99
CA ASN A 41 8.91 20.90 25.56
C ASN A 41 9.80 21.14 24.33
N GLN A 42 10.51 20.12 23.84
CA GLN A 42 11.24 20.16 22.56
C GLN A 42 10.33 19.93 21.34
N LYS A 43 9.02 19.69 21.54
CA LYS A 43 8.08 19.61 20.41
C LYS A 43 7.81 21.03 19.87
N PRO A 44 8.00 21.27 18.56
CA PRO A 44 7.76 22.59 17.98
C PRO A 44 6.30 23.00 18.19
N GLN A 45 6.09 24.18 18.79
CA GLN A 45 4.74 24.67 19.12
C GLN A 45 3.98 25.21 17.90
N ASN A 46 4.68 25.50 16.80
CA ASN A 46 4.06 25.89 15.54
C ASN A 46 4.77 25.22 14.35
N TYR A 47 4.04 25.15 13.24
CA TYR A 47 4.47 24.52 11.99
C TYR A 47 5.68 25.21 11.34
N GLN A 48 5.87 26.52 11.51
CA GLN A 48 6.97 27.28 10.91
C GLN A 48 8.32 26.81 11.49
N ASP A 49 8.32 26.46 12.77
CA ASP A 49 9.48 25.87 13.45
C ASP A 49 9.69 24.38 13.08
N CYS A 50 8.61 23.61 12.81
CA CYS A 50 8.70 22.20 12.40
C CYS A 50 9.21 22.02 10.95
N ALA A 51 8.82 22.92 10.05
CA ALA A 51 9.09 22.80 8.62
C ALA A 51 10.39 23.47 8.17
N GLY A 52 11.15 24.10 9.08
CA GLY A 52 12.40 24.80 8.74
C GLY A 52 12.20 25.95 7.73
N LEU A 53 10.99 26.53 7.67
CA LEU A 53 10.61 27.56 6.70
C LEU A 53 11.13 28.93 7.15
N LYS A 54 12.45 29.09 7.22
CA LYS A 54 13.07 30.41 7.36
C LYS A 54 13.26 31.12 6.03
N ASP A 55 13.32 30.39 4.92
CA ASP A 55 13.49 30.95 3.59
C ASP A 55 12.55 30.27 2.58
N SER A 56 12.08 31.04 1.61
CA SER A 56 10.91 30.86 0.74
C SER A 56 10.92 29.67 -0.26
N VAL A 57 11.58 28.56 0.06
CA VAL A 57 11.62 27.35 -0.78
C VAL A 57 10.84 26.22 -0.08
N ILE A 58 9.75 25.78 -0.68
CA ILE A 58 8.93 24.67 -0.16
C ILE A 58 9.69 23.36 -0.41
N SER A 59 10.16 22.72 0.64
CA SER A 59 10.69 21.35 0.58
C SER A 59 9.56 20.37 0.23
N LEU A 60 9.75 19.56 -0.83
CA LEU A 60 8.81 18.52 -1.28
C LEU A 60 8.87 17.24 -0.42
N THR A 61 9.69 17.23 0.62
CA THR A 61 9.88 16.06 1.50
C THR A 61 9.24 16.33 2.86
N TYR A 62 8.30 15.47 3.27
CA TYR A 62 7.60 15.56 4.55
C TYR A 62 8.58 15.30 5.71
N PRO A 63 8.80 16.26 6.63
CA PRO A 63 9.72 16.05 7.75
C PRO A 63 9.15 15.00 8.71
N GLN A 64 9.97 14.02 9.10
CA GLN A 64 9.56 12.91 9.98
C GLN A 64 9.15 13.32 11.40
N THR A 65 9.23 14.62 11.74
CA THR A 65 9.01 15.17 13.09
C THR A 65 7.65 15.83 13.29
N CYS A 66 6.80 15.98 12.25
CA CYS A 66 5.49 16.65 12.37
C CYS A 66 4.33 15.64 12.50
N THR A 67 3.30 15.98 13.30
CA THR A 67 2.17 15.06 13.58
C THR A 67 1.21 14.92 12.41
N ALA A 68 0.47 13.80 12.32
CA ALA A 68 -0.48 13.52 11.24
C ALA A 68 -1.58 14.59 11.05
N ARG A 69 -1.89 15.37 12.09
CA ARG A 69 -2.88 16.46 12.04
C ARG A 69 -2.35 17.70 11.32
N ASP A 70 -1.04 17.92 11.36
CA ASP A 70 -0.37 19.05 10.71
C ASP A 70 -0.18 18.81 9.19
N GLY A 71 -0.03 17.55 8.78
CA GLY A 71 0.08 17.15 7.37
C GLY A 71 -1.20 17.35 6.54
N GLN A 72 -2.39 17.28 7.16
CA GLN A 72 -3.64 17.56 6.43
C GLN A 72 -3.82 19.06 6.11
N ARG A 73 -3.38 19.96 7.00
CA ARG A 73 -3.36 21.41 6.75
C ARG A 73 -2.35 21.81 5.66
N PHE A 74 -1.25 21.05 5.53
CA PHE A 74 -0.26 21.21 4.46
C PHE A 74 -0.84 20.95 3.07
N ILE A 75 -1.56 19.83 2.89
CA ILE A 75 -2.20 19.50 1.60
C ILE A 75 -3.22 20.59 1.22
N GLN A 76 -4.02 21.06 2.18
CA GLN A 76 -5.04 22.07 1.92
C GLN A 76 -4.47 23.42 1.45
N LYS A 77 -3.35 23.87 2.04
CA LYS A 77 -2.69 25.13 1.62
C LYS A 77 -1.92 25.02 0.30
N ILE A 78 -1.44 23.83 -0.07
CA ILE A 78 -0.85 23.59 -1.40
C ILE A 78 -1.94 23.69 -2.48
N TYR A 79 -3.10 23.09 -2.24
CA TYR A 79 -4.24 23.19 -3.16
C TYR A 79 -4.72 24.63 -3.35
N GLU A 80 -4.78 25.45 -2.28
CA GLU A 80 -5.16 26.87 -2.38
C GLU A 80 -4.17 27.73 -3.19
N LYS A 81 -2.87 27.38 -3.19
CA LYS A 81 -1.85 28.10 -3.96
C LYS A 81 -1.75 27.69 -5.44
N LEU A 82 -2.19 26.48 -5.78
CA LEU A 82 -2.13 25.95 -7.15
C LEU A 82 -3.36 26.34 -8.02
N THR A 83 -4.41 26.91 -7.42
CA THR A 83 -5.68 27.27 -8.09
C THR A 83 -5.71 28.67 -8.73
N ILE A 84 -4.61 29.16 -9.30
CA ILE A 84 -4.66 30.36 -10.17
C ILE A 84 -3.90 30.10 -11.47
N SER A 85 -4.61 29.62 -12.49
CA SER A 85 -4.69 30.26 -13.81
C SER A 85 -5.52 29.40 -14.79
N PRO A 86 -6.62 29.91 -15.37
CA PRO A 86 -7.39 29.19 -16.37
C PRO A 86 -6.92 29.56 -17.79
N SER A 87 -6.64 28.57 -18.63
CA SER A 87 -7.15 28.55 -20.01
C SER A 87 -6.70 27.32 -20.81
N ALA A 88 -7.66 26.84 -21.60
CA ALA A 88 -7.58 25.99 -22.80
C ALA A 88 -7.62 24.45 -22.61
N PRO A 89 -8.19 23.71 -23.58
CA PRO A 89 -9.33 24.00 -24.45
C PRO A 89 -10.46 22.96 -24.34
N THR A 90 -11.66 23.39 -24.70
CA THR A 90 -12.91 22.62 -24.79
C THR A 90 -12.86 21.55 -25.89
N ILE A 91 -12.94 20.24 -25.59
CA ILE A 91 -13.39 19.21 -26.55
C ILE A 91 -14.11 18.02 -25.84
N THR A 92 -15.32 17.72 -26.36
CA THR A 92 -16.14 16.49 -26.33
C THR A 92 -16.71 15.96 -25.00
N SER A 93 -18.01 16.23 -24.82
CA SER A 93 -19.04 15.45 -24.10
C SER A 93 -18.53 14.44 -23.06
N GLN A 94 -18.19 14.94 -21.86
CA GLN A 94 -18.23 14.13 -20.66
C GLN A 94 -19.67 13.62 -20.45
N PRO A 95 -19.88 12.34 -20.09
CA PRO A 95 -21.18 11.91 -19.61
C PRO A 95 -21.48 12.61 -18.28
N ASP A 96 -22.61 13.32 -18.21
CA ASP A 96 -22.99 14.28 -17.16
C ASP A 96 -22.92 13.73 -15.71
N ASN A 97 -22.79 12.41 -15.54
CA ASN A 97 -22.97 11.72 -14.25
C ASN A 97 -21.80 10.81 -13.86
N CYS A 98 -20.65 10.94 -14.52
CA CYS A 98 -19.51 10.05 -14.27
C CYS A 98 -18.93 10.17 -12.86
N CYS A 99 -18.79 11.41 -12.37
CA CYS A 99 -18.36 11.74 -11.01
C CYS A 99 -19.45 12.57 -10.32
N SER A 100 -19.62 12.40 -9.01
CA SER A 100 -20.43 13.32 -8.21
C SER A 100 -19.76 14.69 -8.10
N GLN A 101 -20.55 15.73 -7.81
CA GLN A 101 -20.03 17.09 -7.57
C GLN A 101 -18.98 17.13 -6.45
N ILE A 102 -19.18 16.33 -5.39
CA ILE A 102 -18.23 16.22 -4.27
C ILE A 102 -16.89 15.64 -4.76
N GLN A 103 -16.92 14.60 -5.60
CA GLN A 103 -15.71 13.98 -6.14
C GLN A 103 -14.96 14.94 -7.06
N LEU A 104 -15.66 15.69 -7.91
CA LEU A 104 -15.04 16.71 -8.75
C LEU A 104 -14.36 17.80 -7.92
N GLN A 105 -15.00 18.26 -6.83
CA GLN A 105 -14.39 19.21 -5.88
C GLN A 105 -13.15 18.63 -5.15
N GLN A 106 -13.06 17.31 -5.02
CA GLN A 106 -11.91 16.59 -4.48
C GLN A 106 -10.84 16.28 -5.55
N GLY A 107 -10.98 16.80 -6.76
CA GLY A 107 -10.01 16.63 -7.86
C GLY A 107 -10.13 15.28 -8.59
N TYR A 108 -11.21 14.54 -8.40
CA TYR A 108 -11.46 13.34 -9.20
C TYR A 108 -11.74 13.73 -10.65
N GLU A 109 -11.35 12.87 -11.57
CA GLU A 109 -11.53 13.09 -13.00
C GLU A 109 -12.30 11.95 -13.64
N CYS A 110 -13.17 12.31 -14.56
CA CYS A 110 -13.88 11.34 -15.37
C CYS A 110 -13.04 10.97 -16.59
N LEU A 111 -12.49 9.76 -16.63
CA LEU A 111 -11.69 9.28 -17.77
C LEU A 111 -12.30 8.03 -18.39
N GLN A 112 -12.18 7.91 -19.71
CA GLN A 112 -12.68 6.76 -20.44
C GLN A 112 -11.97 5.47 -19.99
N GLY A 113 -12.75 4.40 -19.80
CA GLY A 113 -12.26 3.07 -19.45
C GLY A 113 -11.31 2.49 -20.51
N CYS A 114 -10.61 1.41 -20.14
CA CYS A 114 -9.60 0.79 -20.99
C CYS A 114 -10.17 -0.13 -22.09
N GLY A 115 -11.48 -0.38 -22.07
CA GLY A 115 -12.14 -1.38 -22.92
C GLY A 115 -11.94 -2.81 -22.44
N GLY A 116 -12.66 -3.72 -23.09
CA GLY A 116 -12.55 -5.15 -22.85
C GLY A 116 -11.31 -5.78 -23.53
N PRO A 117 -11.00 -7.05 -23.22
CA PRO A 117 -9.81 -7.76 -23.71
C PRO A 117 -9.76 -7.96 -25.24
N HIS A 118 -10.89 -7.81 -25.94
CA HIS A 118 -10.98 -7.76 -27.39
C HIS A 118 -11.78 -6.52 -27.79
N VAL A 119 -11.27 -5.72 -28.74
CA VAL A 119 -12.01 -4.63 -29.38
C VAL A 119 -12.19 -5.00 -30.85
N ARG A 120 -13.42 -5.33 -31.23
CA ARG A 120 -13.88 -5.52 -32.60
C ARG A 120 -14.38 -4.18 -33.15
N LYS A 121 -14.47 -4.07 -34.47
CA LYS A 121 -14.93 -2.85 -35.18
C LYS A 121 -16.29 -2.31 -34.68
N ASN A 122 -17.11 -3.15 -34.05
CA ASN A 122 -18.45 -2.82 -33.59
C ASN A 122 -18.60 -2.87 -32.05
N ASP A 123 -17.51 -3.00 -31.29
CA ASP A 123 -17.61 -3.04 -29.83
C ASP A 123 -17.96 -1.66 -29.28
N PRO A 124 -18.79 -1.59 -28.21
CA PRO A 124 -19.16 -0.32 -27.60
C PRO A 124 -17.92 0.37 -27.02
N THR A 125 -17.92 1.70 -27.12
CA THR A 125 -16.89 2.51 -26.48
C THR A 125 -16.81 2.22 -24.99
N PRO A 126 -15.60 2.11 -24.40
CA PRO A 126 -15.48 1.81 -22.99
C PRO A 126 -16.20 2.86 -22.14
N ALA A 127 -16.91 2.42 -21.11
CA ALA A 127 -17.57 3.30 -20.17
C ALA A 127 -16.55 4.18 -19.44
N TYR A 128 -16.96 5.39 -19.07
CA TYR A 128 -16.13 6.27 -18.27
C TYR A 128 -16.10 5.83 -16.81
N SER A 129 -15.02 6.14 -16.12
CA SER A 129 -14.86 5.88 -14.68
C SER A 129 -14.42 7.15 -13.97
N CYS A 130 -14.99 7.39 -12.79
CA CYS A 130 -14.52 8.44 -11.90
C CYS A 130 -13.26 7.99 -11.18
N LEU A 131 -12.14 8.62 -11.48
CA LEU A 131 -10.82 8.27 -10.95
C LEU A 131 -10.37 9.34 -9.97
N ASN A 132 -9.78 8.94 -8.84
CA ASN A 132 -9.17 9.90 -7.92
C ASN A 132 -7.96 10.60 -8.59
N PRO A 133 -7.45 11.73 -8.05
CA PRO A 133 -6.37 12.50 -8.69
C PRO A 133 -5.15 11.65 -9.08
N THR A 134 -4.73 10.74 -8.22
CA THR A 134 -3.59 9.83 -8.47
C THR A 134 -3.90 8.89 -9.63
N GLN A 135 -5.06 8.25 -9.62
CA GLN A 135 -5.49 7.34 -10.69
C GLN A 135 -5.67 8.06 -12.03
N ALA A 136 -6.19 9.29 -12.02
CA ALA A 136 -6.38 10.12 -13.20
C ALA A 136 -5.05 10.53 -13.83
N TYR A 137 -4.13 11.06 -13.01
CA TYR A 137 -2.76 11.37 -13.41
C TYR A 137 -2.08 10.13 -14.00
N SER A 138 -2.20 8.99 -13.32
CA SER A 138 -1.65 7.73 -13.75
C SER A 138 -2.21 7.24 -15.09
N ARG A 139 -3.53 7.31 -15.29
CA ARG A 139 -4.20 6.91 -16.54
C ARG A 139 -3.76 7.81 -17.71
N LYS A 140 -3.67 9.12 -17.50
CA LYS A 140 -3.24 10.09 -18.51
C LYS A 140 -1.76 9.94 -18.87
N THR A 141 -0.92 9.68 -17.87
CA THR A 141 0.54 9.59 -18.03
C THR A 141 0.98 8.25 -18.61
N PHE A 142 0.38 7.14 -18.16
CA PHE A 142 0.87 5.79 -18.45
C PHE A 142 -0.08 4.91 -19.27
N GLY A 143 -1.30 5.37 -19.55
CA GLY A 143 -2.31 4.62 -20.30
C GLY A 143 -2.97 3.48 -19.50
N CYS A 144 -3.47 2.47 -20.23
CA CYS A 144 -3.96 1.18 -19.71
C CYS A 144 -3.01 0.09 -20.22
N PRO A 145 -2.50 -0.90 -19.43
CA PRO A 145 -3.16 -1.65 -18.34
C PRO A 145 -2.41 -1.60 -16.99
N ILE A 146 -2.99 -2.24 -15.96
CA ILE A 146 -2.37 -2.47 -14.65
C ILE A 146 -2.07 -3.96 -14.49
N CYS A 147 -0.93 -4.42 -14.99
CA CYS A 147 -0.70 -5.86 -15.14
C CYS A 147 0.81 -6.21 -15.10
N LEU A 148 1.10 -7.49 -14.95
CA LEU A 148 2.42 -8.10 -14.96
C LEU A 148 2.95 -8.29 -16.38
N ALA A 149 4.29 -8.26 -16.54
CA ALA A 149 4.95 -8.66 -17.77
C ALA A 149 4.77 -10.16 -18.06
N SER A 150 4.79 -10.53 -19.34
CA SER A 150 4.59 -11.92 -19.81
C SER A 150 5.67 -12.91 -19.36
N ASN A 151 6.86 -12.43 -19.02
CA ASN A 151 7.96 -13.23 -18.49
C ASN A 151 7.89 -13.45 -16.97
N THR A 152 6.83 -12.97 -16.30
CA THR A 152 6.65 -13.12 -14.86
C THR A 152 6.31 -14.57 -14.50
N TYR A 153 6.90 -15.08 -13.42
CA TYR A 153 6.59 -16.37 -12.83
C TYR A 153 5.77 -16.19 -11.56
N ILE A 154 4.62 -16.84 -11.47
CA ILE A 154 3.78 -16.88 -10.28
C ILE A 154 4.15 -18.07 -9.42
N SER A 155 4.32 -17.86 -8.12
CA SER A 155 4.65 -18.94 -7.18
C SER A 155 3.44 -19.85 -6.97
N THR A 156 3.61 -21.15 -7.24
CA THR A 156 2.64 -22.20 -6.93
C THR A 156 3.23 -23.21 -5.95
N PRO A 157 2.40 -24.05 -5.28
CA PRO A 157 2.92 -25.13 -4.43
C PRO A 157 3.80 -26.14 -5.16
N GLN A 158 3.61 -26.32 -6.46
CA GLN A 158 4.37 -27.26 -7.30
C GLN A 158 5.59 -26.60 -7.97
N GLY A 159 5.89 -25.34 -7.64
CA GLY A 159 6.96 -24.55 -8.24
C GLY A 159 6.43 -23.34 -9.00
N SER A 160 7.32 -22.46 -9.45
CA SER A 160 6.88 -21.25 -10.13
C SER A 160 6.44 -21.53 -11.57
N VAL A 161 5.30 -20.99 -11.99
CA VAL A 161 4.72 -21.15 -13.33
C VAL A 161 4.66 -19.80 -14.02
N LYS A 162 4.95 -19.71 -15.32
CA LYS A 162 4.84 -18.44 -16.04
C LYS A 162 3.39 -17.94 -16.03
N VAL A 163 3.22 -16.63 -15.91
CA VAL A 163 1.90 -15.99 -15.86
C VAL A 163 1.05 -16.30 -17.10
N ILE A 164 1.69 -16.50 -18.25
CA ILE A 164 1.02 -16.83 -19.52
C ILE A 164 0.47 -18.26 -19.58
N ASP A 165 0.99 -19.15 -18.73
CA ASP A 165 0.65 -20.58 -18.71
C ASP A 165 -0.35 -20.93 -17.60
N LEU A 166 -0.74 -19.94 -16.79
CA LEU A 166 -1.71 -20.12 -15.70
C LEU A 166 -3.11 -20.45 -16.24
N LYS A 167 -3.89 -21.13 -15.41
CA LYS A 167 -5.29 -21.48 -15.67
C LYS A 167 -6.12 -21.21 -14.41
N VAL A 168 -7.39 -20.86 -14.60
CA VAL A 168 -8.37 -20.81 -13.50
C VAL A 168 -8.45 -22.18 -12.82
N GLY A 169 -8.56 -22.19 -11.50
CA GLY A 169 -8.55 -23.38 -10.65
C GLY A 169 -7.15 -23.88 -10.27
N MET A 170 -6.09 -23.41 -10.95
CA MET A 170 -4.71 -23.80 -10.61
C MET A 170 -4.32 -23.21 -9.24
N PRO A 171 -3.67 -23.98 -8.35
CA PRO A 171 -3.28 -23.47 -7.03
C PRO A 171 -2.11 -22.48 -7.13
N VAL A 172 -2.19 -21.40 -6.38
CA VAL A 172 -1.11 -20.40 -6.23
C VAL A 172 -0.89 -20.10 -4.76
N TRP A 173 0.30 -19.61 -4.44
CA TRP A 173 0.55 -19.06 -3.12
C TRP A 173 -0.07 -17.67 -2.99
N SER A 174 -0.81 -17.47 -1.91
CA SER A 174 -1.40 -16.21 -1.47
C SER A 174 -1.10 -16.00 0.02
N VAL A 175 -1.69 -14.96 0.62
CA VAL A 175 -1.56 -14.61 2.03
C VAL A 175 -2.96 -14.42 2.63
N ASP A 176 -3.22 -14.98 3.81
CA ASP A 176 -4.45 -14.71 4.57
C ASP A 176 -4.40 -13.36 5.29
N LYS A 177 -5.45 -13.00 6.04
CA LYS A 177 -5.52 -11.74 6.79
C LYS A 177 -4.46 -11.66 7.88
N GLU A 178 -4.06 -12.80 8.43
CA GLU A 178 -3.09 -12.95 9.50
C GLU A 178 -1.64 -12.89 8.99
N GLY A 179 -1.44 -12.87 7.66
CA GLY A 179 -0.12 -12.81 7.05
C GLY A 179 0.50 -14.18 6.77
N ASN A 180 -0.24 -15.28 6.95
CA ASN A 180 0.26 -16.63 6.66
C ASN A 180 0.17 -16.93 5.18
N LYS A 181 1.17 -17.64 4.68
CA LYS A 181 1.21 -18.10 3.29
C LYS A 181 0.26 -19.29 3.10
N ILE A 182 -0.73 -19.14 2.21
CA ILE A 182 -1.77 -20.15 1.94
C ILE A 182 -1.80 -20.55 0.47
N SER A 183 -2.20 -21.79 0.18
CA SER A 183 -2.41 -22.27 -1.19
C SER A 183 -3.89 -22.16 -1.55
N VAL A 184 -4.22 -21.39 -2.58
CA VAL A 184 -5.60 -21.15 -3.01
C VAL A 184 -5.73 -21.25 -4.52
N PRO A 185 -6.89 -21.65 -5.07
CA PRO A 185 -7.11 -21.68 -6.51
C PRO A 185 -7.15 -20.26 -7.11
N ILE A 186 -6.74 -20.13 -8.37
CA ILE A 186 -6.99 -18.91 -9.15
C ILE A 186 -8.48 -18.85 -9.52
N LEU A 187 -9.17 -17.76 -9.16
CA LEU A 187 -10.56 -17.51 -9.53
C LEU A 187 -10.68 -16.91 -10.94
N ARG A 188 -9.74 -16.03 -11.30
CA ARG A 188 -9.80 -15.30 -12.56
C ARG A 188 -8.41 -14.92 -13.06
N LEU A 189 -8.28 -14.91 -14.39
CA LEU A 189 -7.12 -14.40 -15.10
C LEU A 189 -7.56 -13.27 -16.03
N THR A 190 -6.69 -12.29 -16.22
CA THR A 190 -6.85 -11.29 -17.28
C THR A 190 -5.60 -11.24 -18.15
N LYS A 191 -5.84 -10.97 -19.43
CA LYS A 191 -4.82 -10.73 -20.44
C LYS A 191 -5.21 -9.46 -21.17
N THR A 192 -4.38 -8.43 -21.08
CA THR A 192 -4.67 -7.12 -21.65
C THR A 192 -3.64 -6.79 -22.71
N ARG A 193 -4.10 -6.36 -23.89
CA ARG A 193 -3.20 -5.93 -24.96
C ARG A 193 -2.50 -4.63 -24.55
N THR A 194 -1.21 -4.56 -24.85
CA THR A 194 -0.40 -3.36 -24.61
C THR A 194 -0.39 -2.45 -25.84
N PRO A 195 -0.48 -1.12 -25.67
CA PRO A 195 -0.22 -0.18 -26.76
C PRO A 195 1.26 -0.23 -27.16
N GLN A 196 1.57 0.22 -28.39
CA GLN A 196 2.92 0.15 -28.98
C GLN A 196 4.01 0.87 -28.15
N ASN A 197 3.62 1.84 -27.32
CA ASN A 197 4.52 2.61 -26.45
C ASN A 197 4.31 2.27 -24.96
N HIS A 198 3.76 1.11 -24.64
CA HIS A 198 3.58 0.70 -23.25
C HIS A 198 4.94 0.63 -22.55
N ARG A 199 4.97 1.11 -21.31
CA ARG A 199 6.15 1.04 -20.44
C ARG A 199 5.77 0.33 -19.17
N VAL A 200 6.71 -0.47 -18.69
CA VAL A 200 6.62 -1.14 -17.39
C VAL A 200 7.75 -0.66 -16.51
N THR A 201 7.52 -0.75 -15.22
CA THR A 201 8.52 -0.49 -14.20
C THR A 201 9.29 -1.79 -13.93
N ARG A 202 10.62 -1.69 -13.89
CA ARG A 202 11.53 -2.73 -13.42
C ARG A 202 11.84 -2.48 -11.95
N LEU A 203 11.27 -3.32 -11.09
CA LEU A 203 11.58 -3.38 -9.68
C LEU A 203 12.70 -4.41 -9.46
N ILE A 204 13.79 -4.01 -8.79
CA ILE A 204 14.86 -4.92 -8.35
C ILE A 204 15.04 -4.76 -6.85
N LEU A 205 15.05 -5.88 -6.13
CA LEU A 205 15.28 -5.93 -4.70
C LEU A 205 16.69 -6.44 -4.38
N SER A 206 17.20 -6.11 -3.20
CA SER A 206 18.58 -6.43 -2.77
C SER A 206 18.87 -7.93 -2.62
N ASP A 207 17.82 -8.74 -2.49
CA ASP A 207 17.92 -10.21 -2.45
C ASP A 207 17.93 -10.85 -3.85
N GLY A 208 17.99 -10.05 -4.91
CA GLY A 208 18.08 -10.51 -6.30
C GLY A 208 16.72 -10.76 -6.96
N ARG A 209 15.60 -10.62 -6.23
CA ARG A 209 14.28 -10.67 -6.87
C ARG A 209 14.09 -9.47 -7.80
N ARG A 210 13.44 -9.73 -8.95
CA ARG A 210 13.14 -8.73 -9.96
C ARG A 210 11.74 -8.94 -10.52
N LEU A 211 11.02 -7.85 -10.73
CA LEU A 211 9.70 -7.86 -11.36
C LEU A 211 9.58 -6.73 -12.38
N ASP A 212 9.11 -7.08 -13.58
CA ASP A 212 8.72 -6.12 -14.61
C ASP A 212 7.18 -6.02 -14.58
N VAL A 213 6.63 -4.85 -14.24
CA VAL A 213 5.19 -4.67 -13.95
C VAL A 213 4.71 -3.28 -14.34
N SER A 214 3.44 -3.13 -14.72
CA SER A 214 2.86 -1.82 -14.99
C SER A 214 3.04 -0.88 -13.77
N PRO A 215 3.36 0.41 -13.97
CA PRO A 215 3.76 1.31 -12.87
C PRO A 215 2.71 1.45 -11.76
N ASN A 216 1.43 1.36 -12.15
CA ASN A 216 0.29 1.51 -11.25
C ASN A 216 -0.19 0.23 -10.60
N HIS A 217 0.51 -0.89 -10.79
CA HIS A 217 0.12 -2.15 -10.17
C HIS A 217 0.26 -2.03 -8.66
N PRO A 218 -0.76 -2.40 -7.88
CA PRO A 218 -0.73 -2.19 -6.45
C PRO A 218 0.24 -3.17 -5.79
N ASP A 219 1.03 -2.64 -4.88
CA ASP A 219 1.72 -3.41 -3.86
C ASP A 219 0.72 -3.95 -2.83
N ILE A 220 1.19 -4.73 -1.85
CA ILE A 220 0.33 -5.28 -0.79
C ILE A 220 -0.26 -4.22 0.15
N SER A 221 0.20 -2.96 0.09
CA SER A 221 -0.37 -1.83 0.82
C SER A 221 -1.41 -1.07 -0.03
N GLY A 222 -1.65 -1.51 -1.27
CA GLY A 222 -2.53 -0.85 -2.23
C GLY A 222 -1.90 0.35 -2.94
N ASN A 223 -0.61 0.65 -2.71
CA ASN A 223 0.08 1.74 -3.37
C ASN A 223 0.62 1.31 -4.73
N PRO A 224 0.66 2.20 -5.74
CA PRO A 224 1.37 1.92 -6.98
C PRO A 224 2.83 1.50 -6.75
N VAL A 225 3.27 0.44 -7.42
CA VAL A 225 4.68 -0.01 -7.42
C VAL A 225 5.64 1.10 -7.85
N SER A 226 5.21 2.04 -8.71
CA SER A 226 6.01 3.20 -9.09
C SER A 226 6.42 4.10 -7.92
N LEU A 227 5.75 4.00 -6.76
CA LEU A 227 6.08 4.76 -5.56
C LEU A 227 7.18 4.10 -4.71
N LEU A 228 7.55 2.85 -4.99
CA LEU A 228 8.66 2.18 -4.31
C LEU A 228 9.98 2.84 -4.74
N GLN A 229 10.63 3.59 -3.85
CA GLN A 229 11.87 4.28 -4.17
C GLN A 229 13.09 3.44 -3.79
N PRO A 230 14.21 3.55 -4.52
CA PRO A 230 15.48 2.98 -4.09
C PRO A 230 15.81 3.33 -2.63
N GLY A 231 16.25 2.33 -1.86
CA GLY A 231 16.51 2.43 -0.42
C GLY A 231 15.30 2.14 0.47
N ASN A 232 14.06 2.09 -0.06
CA ASN A 232 12.90 1.68 0.71
C ASN A 232 12.92 0.16 0.97
N LEU A 233 12.30 -0.26 2.08
CA LEU A 233 12.04 -1.67 2.35
C LEU A 233 10.72 -2.10 1.71
N TYR A 234 10.76 -3.20 0.97
CA TYR A 234 9.59 -3.90 0.45
C TYR A 234 9.77 -5.40 0.61
N ASP A 235 8.79 -6.05 1.23
CA ASP A 235 8.84 -7.48 1.58
C ASP A 235 10.19 -7.92 2.17
N LYS A 236 10.60 -7.20 3.22
CA LYS A 236 11.85 -7.42 3.99
C LYS A 236 13.14 -7.29 3.17
N SER A 237 13.07 -6.70 1.98
CA SER A 237 14.20 -6.48 1.09
C SER A 237 14.31 -5.02 0.69
N VAL A 238 15.51 -4.54 0.40
CA VAL A 238 15.74 -3.14 0.00
C VAL A 238 15.50 -3.01 -1.50
N VAL A 239 14.72 -2.01 -1.91
CA VAL A 239 14.57 -1.64 -3.32
C VAL A 239 15.91 -1.07 -3.81
N LEU A 240 16.50 -1.70 -4.81
CA LEU A 240 17.72 -1.22 -5.47
C LEU A 240 17.40 -0.34 -6.67
N GLU A 241 16.40 -0.76 -7.47
CA GLU A 241 16.03 -0.09 -8.71
C GLU A 241 14.51 -0.12 -8.87
N ASN A 242 13.96 0.99 -9.37
CA ASN A 242 12.56 1.09 -9.78
C ASN A 242 12.44 2.01 -11.00
N THR A 243 12.73 1.50 -12.19
CA THR A 243 12.90 2.32 -13.42
C THR A 243 11.90 1.97 -14.50
N LEU A 244 11.43 2.96 -15.26
CA LEU A 244 10.54 2.75 -16.40
C LEU A 244 11.31 2.33 -17.64
N PHE A 245 10.88 1.28 -18.32
CA PHE A 245 11.44 0.85 -19.60
C PHE A 245 10.37 0.45 -20.62
N PRO A 246 10.66 0.52 -21.94
CA PRO A 246 9.73 0.07 -22.98
C PRO A 246 9.35 -1.39 -22.80
N TYR A 247 8.05 -1.67 -22.79
CA TYR A 247 7.55 -3.04 -22.74
C TYR A 247 7.60 -3.67 -24.13
N TRP A 248 8.13 -4.88 -24.20
CA TRP A 248 8.48 -5.55 -25.45
C TRP A 248 7.41 -6.52 -25.95
N ASP A 249 6.48 -6.94 -25.09
CA ASP A 249 5.41 -7.86 -25.47
C ASP A 249 4.11 -7.09 -25.80
N SER A 250 3.23 -7.78 -26.52
CA SER A 250 1.92 -7.34 -26.97
C SER A 250 0.81 -7.51 -25.92
N PHE A 251 1.09 -8.19 -24.80
CA PHE A 251 0.13 -8.42 -23.72
C PHE A 251 0.76 -8.36 -22.34
N THR A 252 -0.02 -7.93 -21.36
CA THR A 252 0.26 -8.04 -19.92
C THR A 252 -0.85 -8.84 -19.23
N TYR A 253 -0.57 -9.32 -18.02
CA TYR A 253 -1.38 -10.34 -17.36
C TYR A 253 -1.66 -9.98 -15.90
N ASP A 254 -2.81 -10.40 -15.37
CA ASP A 254 -3.07 -10.33 -13.93
C ASP A 254 -3.91 -11.54 -13.50
N LEU A 255 -3.93 -11.83 -12.20
CA LEU A 255 -4.65 -12.95 -11.62
C LEU A 255 -5.36 -12.55 -10.33
N LEU A 256 -6.48 -13.22 -10.05
CA LEU A 256 -7.20 -13.14 -8.80
C LEU A 256 -7.15 -14.49 -8.10
N PRO A 257 -6.39 -14.64 -7.00
CA PRO A 257 -6.48 -15.81 -6.14
C PRO A 257 -7.78 -15.81 -5.31
N ASP A 258 -8.27 -16.99 -4.95
CA ASP A 258 -9.37 -17.17 -3.99
C ASP A 258 -8.88 -16.95 -2.55
N SER A 259 -8.44 -15.73 -2.28
CA SER A 259 -8.03 -15.32 -0.95
C SER A 259 -8.70 -14.01 -0.56
N GLU A 260 -8.78 -13.80 0.75
CA GLU A 260 -9.41 -12.62 1.32
C GLU A 260 -8.61 -11.34 1.05
N THR A 261 -7.31 -11.48 0.81
CA THR A 261 -6.41 -10.36 0.47
C THR A 261 -6.33 -10.10 -1.03
N GLY A 262 -6.59 -11.11 -1.87
CA GLY A 262 -6.34 -11.05 -3.30
C GLY A 262 -4.85 -10.95 -3.65
N PHE A 263 -3.94 -11.25 -2.73
CA PHE A 263 -2.49 -11.15 -2.94
C PHE A 263 -1.91 -12.40 -3.61
N TYR A 264 -0.86 -12.24 -4.38
CA TYR A 264 -0.11 -13.34 -4.98
C TYR A 264 1.38 -13.01 -5.03
N PHE A 265 2.22 -14.01 -5.33
CA PHE A 265 3.67 -13.82 -5.43
C PHE A 265 4.13 -13.91 -6.89
N ALA A 266 4.61 -12.79 -7.44
CA ALA A 266 5.17 -12.65 -8.78
C ALA A 266 6.69 -12.52 -8.71
N ASN A 267 7.42 -13.46 -9.30
CA ASN A 267 8.88 -13.63 -9.15
C ASN A 267 9.30 -13.65 -7.66
N GLY A 268 8.44 -14.20 -6.80
CA GLY A 268 8.64 -14.22 -5.35
C GLY A 268 8.39 -12.87 -4.65
N ILE A 269 7.92 -11.84 -5.35
CA ILE A 269 7.56 -10.53 -4.80
C ILE A 269 6.03 -10.50 -4.61
N PRO A 270 5.53 -10.18 -3.41
CA PRO A 270 4.09 -10.16 -3.16
C PRO A 270 3.46 -8.93 -3.84
N MET A 271 2.30 -9.13 -4.48
CA MET A 271 1.56 -8.11 -5.24
C MET A 271 0.07 -8.26 -4.96
N ALA A 272 -0.68 -7.17 -5.10
CA ALA A 272 -2.14 -7.20 -4.98
C ALA A 272 -2.80 -7.33 -6.35
N SER A 273 -3.85 -8.15 -6.44
CA SER A 273 -4.66 -8.25 -7.67
C SER A 273 -5.37 -6.93 -7.99
N THR A 274 -5.51 -6.62 -9.27
CA THR A 274 -6.38 -5.54 -9.75
C THR A 274 -7.75 -6.00 -10.21
N ILE A 275 -7.98 -7.32 -10.17
CA ILE A 275 -9.21 -7.94 -10.62
C ILE A 275 -10.17 -7.99 -9.44
N ASN A 276 -11.32 -7.34 -9.59
CA ASN A 276 -12.45 -7.52 -8.69
C ASN A 276 -13.40 -8.57 -9.26
N LEU A 277 -13.96 -9.43 -8.40
CA LEU A 277 -15.15 -10.20 -8.78
C LEU A 277 -16.31 -9.21 -8.97
N PRO A 278 -17.20 -9.41 -9.96
CA PRO A 278 -18.45 -8.68 -9.99
C PRO A 278 -19.16 -8.87 -8.65
N SER A 279 -19.63 -7.78 -8.06
CA SER A 279 -20.38 -7.81 -6.81
C SER A 279 -21.73 -8.48 -7.05
N LEU A 280 -21.76 -9.81 -7.07
CA LEU A 280 -23.01 -10.53 -6.97
C LEU A 280 -23.60 -10.28 -5.58
N PRO A 281 -24.90 -9.92 -5.48
CA PRO A 281 -25.59 -9.85 -4.20
C PRO A 281 -25.36 -11.15 -3.42
N LEU A 282 -25.15 -11.06 -2.11
CA LEU A 282 -24.91 -12.20 -1.20
C LEU A 282 -25.90 -13.38 -1.40
N ARG A 283 -27.13 -13.10 -1.84
CA ARG A 283 -28.16 -14.11 -2.15
C ARG A 283 -27.85 -14.97 -3.37
N GLU A 284 -27.22 -14.43 -4.41
CA GLU A 284 -26.88 -15.19 -5.63
C GLU A 284 -25.55 -15.95 -5.50
N ARG A 285 -24.66 -15.51 -4.58
CA ARG A 285 -23.47 -16.31 -4.22
C ARG A 285 -23.83 -17.66 -3.61
N ASN A 286 -24.95 -17.74 -2.89
CA ASN A 286 -25.45 -18.98 -2.30
C ASN A 286 -26.20 -19.87 -3.31
N ALA A 287 -26.89 -19.27 -4.30
CA ALA A 287 -27.66 -20.02 -5.30
C ALA A 287 -26.79 -20.81 -6.30
N LEU A 288 -25.51 -20.45 -6.44
CA LEU A 288 -24.53 -21.23 -7.22
C LEU A 288 -24.02 -22.49 -6.49
N CYS A 289 -24.23 -22.62 -5.18
CA CYS A 289 -23.82 -23.80 -4.41
C CYS A 289 -24.91 -24.91 -4.31
N ASP A 290 -26.13 -24.70 -4.83
CA ASP A 290 -27.29 -25.63 -4.73
C ASP A 290 -27.15 -26.93 -5.56
N HIS A 291 -26.00 -27.16 -6.20
CA HIS A 291 -25.64 -28.41 -6.87
C HIS A 291 -24.57 -29.25 -6.12
N GLY A 292 -24.38 -29.01 -4.81
CA GLY A 292 -23.70 -29.96 -3.92
C GLY A 292 -22.26 -29.61 -3.50
N LEU A 293 -21.92 -28.33 -3.34
CA LEU A 293 -20.61 -27.91 -2.80
C LEU A 293 -20.72 -27.38 -1.36
N ILE A 294 -19.77 -27.75 -0.50
CA ILE A 294 -19.68 -27.30 0.89
C ILE A 294 -19.13 -25.87 0.93
N LEU A 295 -19.78 -25.01 1.74
CA LEU A 295 -19.36 -23.63 2.00
C LEU A 295 -18.01 -23.59 2.73
N SER A 296 -17.05 -22.81 2.22
CA SER A 296 -15.87 -22.45 3.01
C SER A 296 -16.25 -21.47 4.13
N GLN A 297 -15.38 -21.33 5.14
CA GLN A 297 -15.54 -20.36 6.23
C GLN A 297 -15.56 -18.89 5.77
N THR A 298 -15.24 -18.61 4.49
CA THR A 298 -15.26 -17.26 3.89
C THR A 298 -16.51 -16.99 3.04
N GLY A 299 -17.40 -17.98 2.89
CA GLY A 299 -18.62 -17.86 2.08
C GLY A 299 -18.41 -18.04 0.57
N ASN A 300 -17.30 -18.69 0.16
CA ASN A 300 -17.02 -19.04 -1.24
C ASN A 300 -17.31 -20.54 -1.48
N CYS A 301 -17.90 -20.91 -2.63
CA CYS A 301 -18.11 -22.31 -3.00
C CYS A 301 -16.75 -22.96 -3.33
N LEU A 302 -16.34 -23.99 -2.57
CA LEU A 302 -15.13 -24.76 -2.88
C LEU A 302 -15.45 -25.85 -3.90
N TYR A 303 -14.64 -25.97 -4.95
CA TYR A 303 -14.72 -27.06 -5.91
C TYR A 303 -14.13 -28.34 -5.29
N THR A 304 -14.94 -29.33 -4.94
CA THR A 304 -14.45 -30.68 -4.67
C THR A 304 -14.13 -31.35 -6.01
N PRO A 305 -12.91 -31.88 -6.22
CA PRO A 305 -12.66 -32.70 -7.41
C PRO A 305 -13.51 -33.97 -7.30
N CYS A 306 -14.30 -34.27 -8.32
CA CYS A 306 -14.92 -35.58 -8.47
C CYS A 306 -13.80 -36.64 -8.52
N LEU A 307 -14.00 -37.73 -7.76
CA LEU A 307 -13.28 -39.00 -7.91
C LEU A 307 -13.43 -39.55 -9.33
#